data_AF-F0SL01-F1
#
_entry.id   AF-F0SL01-F1
#
_cell.length_a   1.000
_cell.length_b   1.000
_cell.length_c   1.000
_cell.angle_alpha   90.00
_cell.angle_beta   90.00
_cell.angle_gamma   90.00
#
_symmetry.space_group_name_H-M   'P 1'
#
loop_
_entity.id
_entity.type
_entity.pdbx_description
1 polymer ?
#
loop_
_entity_poly.entity_id
_entity_poly.type
_entity_poly.pdbx_seq_one_letter_code
_entity_poly.pdbx_strand_id
1 'polypeptide(L)'
;MNGEFSSVERHLTADPAIDVSIPEGICVSFRRSCPIPTMSQDLFQQNRRPRYAHAGTCRSDLSGIERQKRAIYLHKRDRGEGRRLSRPVLTGKGSTMFFRMRGIALLTTALVVGGTAQVEAQHVPGQGAKSTMQSDDFEAEKWDFHYNMPKSSREQDQQVRHPIAFSSNKKWREGPKRGTPDSVVRVATPAGGLEGSQYSLAIKSKMTGIPNRVTYQQQQDDLLLASRPVPVSWLPSCVVRVYMPPFEEWEDRTGSHFGVRADLRTTITEEGGEPESSRERRGGLFGRLFRSGLVEKTEPYWPGMFIQFHSKTDPKYDRDSAMIVVRGDVTGNVMPGPMITEPGWWTLGMSFTADGAVHFYASPGVDDLTPEDRIASEFPYGYKAHTFTTMFFNSVNMDDGATMSTEFIIDDPAIYYAGRRTQQATSGSSTRR
;
A
#
# COMPACT_ATOMS: atom_id res chain seq x y z
N MET A 1 -53.35 -12.84 48.14
CA MET A 1 -53.73 -14.22 47.80
C MET A 1 -52.48 -15.06 47.87
N ASN A 2 -52.57 -16.14 48.64
CA ASN A 2 -51.49 -16.98 49.14
C ASN A 2 -50.80 -17.81 48.04
N GLY A 3 -49.54 -18.17 48.26
CA GLY A 3 -48.81 -19.17 47.47
C GLY A 3 -47.32 -19.23 47.82
N GLU A 4 -47.01 -19.83 48.97
CA GLU A 4 -45.67 -20.15 49.50
C GLU A 4 -45.01 -21.40 48.85
N PHE A 5 -43.74 -21.62 49.25
CA PHE A 5 -42.89 -22.82 49.21
C PHE A 5 -42.08 -23.10 47.93
N SER A 6 -40.83 -23.56 47.96
CA SER A 6 -39.72 -23.53 48.93
C SER A 6 -38.48 -24.12 48.24
N SER A 7 -37.30 -23.69 48.67
CA SER A 7 -35.96 -24.22 48.40
C SER A 7 -35.78 -25.73 48.65
N VAL A 8 -34.95 -26.40 47.82
CA VAL A 8 -34.06 -27.51 48.25
C VAL A 8 -32.79 -27.53 47.37
N GLU A 9 -31.63 -27.31 47.99
CA GLU A 9 -30.30 -27.68 47.48
C GLU A 9 -30.07 -29.19 47.63
N ARG A 10 -29.38 -29.84 46.67
CA ARG A 10 -28.48 -30.97 46.94
C ARG A 10 -27.27 -30.97 45.99
N HIS A 11 -26.11 -31.08 46.61
CA HIS A 11 -24.81 -31.45 46.05
C HIS A 11 -24.70 -32.96 45.73
N LEU A 12 -23.57 -33.31 45.06
CA LEU A 12 -22.95 -34.62 44.80
C LEU A 12 -23.17 -35.11 43.35
N THR A 13 -22.22 -35.65 42.59
CA THR A 13 -20.76 -35.85 42.64
C THR A 13 -20.35 -36.29 41.22
N ALA A 14 -19.09 -36.05 40.85
CA ALA A 14 -18.48 -36.57 39.61
C ALA A 14 -18.34 -38.11 39.63
N ASP A 15 -18.45 -38.74 38.46
CA ASP A 15 -17.98 -40.11 38.19
C ASP A 15 -17.70 -40.26 36.67
N PRO A 16 -16.93 -41.28 36.22
CA PRO A 16 -15.69 -41.04 35.48
C PRO A 16 -15.66 -41.69 34.08
N ALA A 17 -14.48 -41.55 33.46
CA ALA A 17 -14.03 -42.05 32.18
C ALA A 17 -14.65 -43.38 31.70
N ILE A 18 -15.10 -43.36 30.44
CA ILE A 18 -15.46 -44.55 29.66
C ILE A 18 -14.22 -44.98 28.87
N ASP A 19 -13.68 -46.12 29.27
CA ASP A 19 -12.67 -46.89 28.56
C ASP A 19 -13.38 -47.87 27.60
N VAL A 20 -13.08 -47.80 26.30
CA VAL A 20 -13.64 -48.70 25.28
C VAL A 20 -12.51 -49.51 24.66
N SER A 21 -12.28 -50.68 25.23
CA SER A 21 -11.56 -51.79 24.62
C SER A 21 -12.37 -52.40 23.47
N ILE A 22 -11.80 -52.44 22.25
CA ILE A 22 -12.36 -53.18 21.10
C ILE A 22 -11.54 -54.48 20.92
N PRO A 23 -12.20 -55.64 20.77
CA PRO A 23 -11.53 -56.94 20.66
C PRO A 23 -11.06 -57.26 19.23
N GLU A 24 -10.00 -58.06 19.17
CA GLU A 24 -9.42 -58.66 17.97
C GLU A 24 -10.34 -59.74 17.33
N GLY A 25 -10.32 -59.77 15.99
CA GLY A 25 -10.26 -61.02 15.22
C GLY A 25 -11.56 -61.67 14.77
N ILE A 26 -11.98 -61.43 13.51
CA ILE A 26 -12.60 -62.45 12.64
C ILE A 26 -12.14 -62.26 11.19
N CYS A 27 -11.51 -63.30 10.64
CA CYS A 27 -11.20 -63.48 9.22
C CYS A 27 -12.46 -63.74 8.39
N VAL A 28 -12.62 -63.04 7.25
CA VAL A 28 -13.37 -63.57 6.09
C VAL A 28 -12.63 -63.19 4.81
N SER A 29 -12.26 -64.21 4.04
CA SER A 29 -11.64 -64.12 2.71
C SER A 29 -12.65 -63.77 1.64
N PHE A 30 -12.31 -62.89 0.68
CA PHE A 30 -12.75 -63.04 -0.71
C PHE A 30 -11.71 -62.49 -1.68
N ARG A 31 -11.38 -63.31 -2.69
CA ARG A 31 -10.48 -63.03 -3.82
C ARG A 31 -11.14 -62.05 -4.80
N ARG A 32 -10.36 -61.11 -5.38
CA ARG A 32 -9.92 -61.14 -6.80
C ARG A 32 -9.22 -59.83 -7.25
N SER A 33 -8.16 -60.05 -8.02
CA SER A 33 -7.59 -59.26 -9.15
C SER A 33 -6.86 -57.92 -8.93
N CYS A 34 -5.52 -58.04 -8.97
CA CYS A 34 -4.44 -57.12 -9.42
C CYS A 34 -4.70 -56.30 -10.72
N PRO A 35 -3.83 -55.32 -11.14
CA PRO A 35 -2.42 -55.14 -10.75
C PRO A 35 -1.90 -53.73 -10.44
N ILE A 36 -0.81 -53.74 -9.66
CA ILE A 36 0.17 -52.67 -9.43
C ILE A 36 1.33 -52.86 -10.43
N PRO A 37 1.97 -51.79 -10.94
CA PRO A 37 3.33 -51.86 -11.45
C PRO A 37 4.35 -51.45 -10.38
N THR A 38 5.33 -52.33 -10.19
CA THR A 38 6.57 -52.19 -9.41
C THR A 38 7.62 -51.32 -10.11
N MET A 39 8.37 -50.51 -9.36
CA MET A 39 9.82 -50.22 -9.55
C MET A 39 10.35 -49.60 -8.25
N SER A 40 11.00 -50.39 -7.39
CA SER A 40 12.45 -50.63 -7.28
C SER A 40 13.21 -49.55 -6.50
N GLN A 41 13.62 -49.94 -5.29
CA GLN A 41 14.71 -49.33 -4.52
C GLN A 41 16.05 -49.62 -5.21
N ASP A 42 16.89 -48.60 -5.32
CA ASP A 42 18.31 -48.60 -4.91
C ASP A 42 19.04 -47.43 -5.55
N LEU A 43 19.59 -46.51 -4.75
CA LEU A 43 21.01 -46.15 -4.80
C LEU A 43 21.40 -45.09 -3.76
N PHE A 44 22.46 -45.47 -3.06
CA PHE A 44 23.29 -44.80 -2.08
C PHE A 44 23.58 -43.30 -2.24
N GLN A 45 23.68 -42.65 -1.07
CA GLN A 45 24.63 -41.61 -0.65
C GLN A 45 25.31 -40.77 -1.74
N GLN A 46 25.06 -39.46 -1.71
CA GLN A 46 26.14 -38.47 -1.84
C GLN A 46 25.77 -37.14 -1.17
N ASN A 47 26.50 -36.84 -0.11
CA ASN A 47 26.69 -35.52 0.47
C ASN A 47 26.93 -34.46 -0.61
N ARG A 48 26.03 -33.48 -0.76
CA ARG A 48 26.38 -32.13 -1.21
C ARG A 48 25.53 -31.10 -0.48
N ARG A 49 26.22 -30.33 0.37
CA ARG A 49 25.74 -29.07 0.97
C ARG A 49 25.24 -28.13 -0.14
N PRO A 50 24.10 -27.44 0.01
CA PRO A 50 23.82 -26.28 -0.82
C PRO A 50 24.70 -25.12 -0.37
N ARG A 51 25.43 -24.53 -1.32
CA ARG A 51 26.13 -23.26 -1.15
C ARG A 51 25.08 -22.16 -0.97
N TYR A 52 25.18 -21.41 0.10
CA TYR A 52 24.47 -20.14 0.30
C TYR A 52 24.74 -19.22 -0.89
N ALA A 53 23.70 -18.95 -1.68
CA ALA A 53 23.72 -17.92 -2.70
C ALA A 53 23.52 -16.56 -2.02
N HIS A 54 24.36 -15.61 -2.42
CA HIS A 54 24.42 -14.24 -1.94
C HIS A 54 23.06 -13.54 -1.87
N ALA A 55 22.89 -12.77 -0.78
CA ALA A 55 21.84 -11.78 -0.58
C ALA A 55 21.68 -10.88 -1.82
N GLY A 56 20.65 -11.17 -2.63
CA GLY A 56 20.21 -10.32 -3.72
C GLY A 56 19.45 -9.13 -3.16
N THR A 57 20.00 -7.93 -3.36
CA THR A 57 19.24 -6.67 -3.25
C THR A 57 17.94 -6.77 -4.06
N CYS A 58 16.80 -6.43 -3.43
CA CYS A 58 15.46 -6.42 -4.03
C CYS A 58 15.46 -5.90 -5.47
N ARG A 59 15.28 -6.81 -6.43
CA ARG A 59 15.25 -6.52 -7.87
C ARG A 59 13.83 -6.53 -8.45
N SER A 60 12.83 -7.01 -7.71
CA SER A 60 11.45 -7.19 -8.22
C SER A 60 10.67 -5.87 -8.38
N ASP A 61 11.05 -4.79 -7.72
CA ASP A 61 10.45 -3.45 -7.92
C ASP A 61 11.21 -2.60 -8.98
N LEU A 62 12.35 -3.11 -9.50
CA LEU A 62 13.21 -2.31 -10.37
C LEU A 62 12.64 -2.07 -11.77
N SER A 63 11.71 -2.88 -12.30
CA SER A 63 11.22 -2.64 -13.68
C SER A 63 10.23 -1.46 -13.78
N GLY A 64 9.49 -1.17 -12.71
CA GLY A 64 8.67 0.03 -12.58
C GLY A 64 9.55 1.24 -12.22
N ILE A 65 10.42 1.05 -11.23
CA ILE A 65 11.35 2.07 -10.76
C ILE A 65 12.37 2.47 -11.85
N GLU A 66 12.84 1.57 -12.72
CA GLU A 66 13.77 1.92 -13.81
C GLU A 66 13.07 2.71 -14.92
N ARG A 67 11.82 2.36 -15.27
CA ARG A 67 11.01 3.18 -16.20
C ARG A 67 10.78 4.58 -15.62
N GLN A 68 10.50 4.67 -14.33
CA GLN A 68 10.29 5.94 -13.61
C GLN A 68 11.59 6.74 -13.45
N LYS A 69 12.72 6.10 -13.11
CA LYS A 69 14.06 6.72 -13.06
C LYS A 69 14.50 7.23 -14.43
N ARG A 70 14.13 6.52 -15.51
CA ARG A 70 14.41 6.96 -16.89
C ARG A 70 13.58 8.20 -17.26
N ALA A 71 12.33 8.30 -16.82
CA ALA A 71 11.52 9.51 -16.98
C ALA A 71 12.10 10.71 -16.19
N ILE A 72 12.56 10.49 -14.95
CA ILE A 72 13.24 11.52 -14.13
C ILE A 72 14.54 12.01 -14.80
N TYR A 73 15.32 11.10 -15.37
CA TYR A 73 16.56 11.44 -16.09
C TYR A 73 16.29 12.32 -17.33
N LEU A 74 15.21 12.04 -18.07
CA LEU A 74 14.80 12.84 -19.22
C LEU A 74 14.32 14.24 -18.79
N HIS A 75 13.53 14.34 -17.71
CA HIS A 75 13.06 15.63 -17.17
C HIS A 75 14.20 16.53 -16.67
N LYS A 76 15.26 15.95 -16.07
CA LYS A 76 16.45 16.72 -15.65
C LYS A 76 17.28 17.24 -16.83
N ARG A 77 17.29 16.52 -17.95
CA ARG A 77 18.00 16.93 -19.17
C ARG A 77 17.38 18.17 -19.81
N ASP A 78 16.06 18.31 -19.75
CA ASP A 78 15.33 19.45 -20.33
C ASP A 78 15.44 20.74 -19.51
N ARG A 79 15.83 20.67 -18.23
CA ARG A 79 16.07 21.87 -17.40
C ARG A 79 17.46 22.51 -17.55
N GLY A 80 18.30 22.02 -18.47
CA GLY A 80 19.53 22.72 -18.84
C GLY A 80 20.60 22.82 -17.73
N GLU A 81 20.53 21.99 -16.68
CA GLU A 81 21.58 21.90 -15.67
C GLU A 81 22.74 21.04 -16.19
N GLY A 82 23.49 21.59 -17.14
CA GLY A 82 24.58 20.85 -17.76
C GLY A 82 25.27 21.58 -18.90
N ARG A 83 25.72 22.81 -18.67
CA ARG A 83 26.81 23.44 -19.45
C ARG A 83 27.36 24.69 -18.74
N ARG A 84 28.48 24.51 -18.03
CA ARG A 84 29.45 25.60 -17.78
C ARG A 84 30.10 25.93 -19.12
N LEU A 85 29.84 27.11 -19.67
CA LEU A 85 30.65 27.71 -20.73
C LEU A 85 30.90 29.19 -20.43
N SER A 86 32.14 29.43 -19.99
CA SER A 86 33.03 30.58 -20.24
C SER A 86 32.42 31.95 -20.58
N ARG A 87 32.67 32.92 -19.68
CA ARG A 87 32.59 34.37 -19.90
C ARG A 87 33.60 34.84 -20.96
N PRO A 88 33.23 35.75 -21.88
CA PRO A 88 34.20 36.60 -22.55
C PRO A 88 34.44 37.89 -21.74
N VAL A 89 35.72 38.21 -21.58
CA VAL A 89 36.23 39.51 -21.12
C VAL A 89 36.12 40.48 -22.30
N LEU A 90 35.46 41.63 -22.11
CA LEU A 90 35.55 42.77 -23.01
C LEU A 90 35.86 44.03 -22.20
N THR A 91 37.07 44.52 -22.42
CA THR A 91 37.60 45.82 -22.03
C THR A 91 36.99 46.93 -22.88
N GLY A 92 36.56 48.04 -22.27
CA GLY A 92 36.12 49.22 -23.01
C GLY A 92 35.97 50.44 -22.10
N LYS A 93 36.89 51.39 -22.27
CA LYS A 93 36.95 52.71 -21.62
C LYS A 93 35.79 53.62 -22.07
N GLY A 94 35.38 54.55 -21.22
CA GLY A 94 35.06 55.92 -21.67
C GLY A 94 33.78 56.57 -21.13
N SER A 95 34.00 57.73 -20.51
CA SER A 95 33.12 58.91 -20.46
C SER A 95 32.01 59.00 -19.41
N THR A 96 32.40 59.70 -18.35
CA THR A 96 31.66 60.74 -17.61
C THR A 96 30.48 61.38 -18.36
N MET A 97 29.30 61.39 -17.72
CA MET A 97 28.43 62.56 -17.77
C MET A 97 27.61 62.66 -16.47
N PHE A 98 27.83 63.78 -15.77
CA PHE A 98 27.05 64.24 -14.63
C PHE A 98 25.62 64.56 -15.07
N PHE A 99 24.62 64.04 -14.34
CA PHE A 99 23.31 64.70 -14.26
C PHE A 99 22.83 64.74 -12.82
N ARG A 100 22.86 65.94 -12.24
CA ARG A 100 22.12 66.34 -11.06
C ARG A 100 20.67 66.63 -11.47
N MET A 101 19.68 65.99 -10.85
CA MET A 101 18.34 66.55 -10.63
C MET A 101 17.72 65.76 -9.46
N ARG A 102 17.74 66.34 -8.26
CA ARG A 102 16.63 67.08 -7.62
C ARG A 102 15.46 66.16 -7.26
N GLY A 103 15.32 66.01 -5.94
CA GLY A 103 14.37 65.14 -5.29
C GLY A 103 12.92 65.56 -5.51
N ILE A 104 12.09 64.53 -5.56
CA ILE A 104 10.67 64.58 -5.25
C ILE A 104 10.50 63.57 -4.13
N ALA A 105 10.31 64.08 -2.91
CA ALA A 105 9.88 63.28 -1.77
C ALA A 105 8.42 62.88 -2.02
N LEU A 106 8.23 61.69 -2.59
CA LEU A 106 6.93 61.03 -2.61
C LEU A 106 6.74 60.35 -1.26
N LEU A 107 5.84 60.93 -0.46
CA LEU A 107 5.32 60.33 0.76
C LEU A 107 4.48 59.10 0.38
N THR A 108 5.12 57.96 0.19
CA THR A 108 4.43 56.66 0.08
C THR A 108 4.09 56.18 1.48
N THR A 109 2.87 56.46 1.92
CA THR A 109 2.23 55.72 3.00
C THR A 109 2.07 54.27 2.54
N ALA A 110 3.07 53.43 2.80
CA ALA A 110 2.97 52.00 2.63
C ALA A 110 1.98 51.47 3.68
N LEU A 111 0.72 51.35 3.30
CA LEU A 111 -0.25 50.49 3.95
C LEU A 111 0.35 49.08 3.94
N VAL A 112 0.98 48.70 5.05
CA VAL A 112 1.24 47.30 5.37
C VAL A 112 -0.13 46.67 5.60
N VAL A 113 -0.79 46.28 4.51
CA VAL A 113 -1.80 45.24 4.57
C VAL A 113 -1.04 44.02 5.02
N GLY A 114 -1.04 43.79 6.34
CA GLY A 114 -0.65 42.53 6.94
C GLY A 114 -1.60 41.48 6.40
N GLY A 115 -1.32 40.99 5.20
CA GLY A 115 -1.83 39.73 4.72
C GLY A 115 -1.31 38.72 5.73
N THR A 116 -2.16 38.35 6.68
CA THR A 116 -2.04 37.07 7.35
C THR A 116 -2.04 36.07 6.21
N ALA A 117 -0.86 35.64 5.77
CA ALA A 117 -0.76 34.38 5.06
C ALA A 117 -1.49 33.41 5.98
N GLN A 118 -2.64 32.90 5.53
CA GLN A 118 -3.27 31.81 6.23
C GLN A 118 -2.20 30.72 6.21
N VAL A 119 -1.56 30.53 7.36
CA VAL A 119 -0.77 29.34 7.61
C VAL A 119 -1.80 28.23 7.51
N GLU A 120 -1.89 27.61 6.34
CA GLU A 120 -2.71 26.42 6.17
C GLU A 120 -2.15 25.43 7.18
N ALA A 121 -2.95 25.13 8.21
CA ALA A 121 -2.59 24.15 9.21
C ALA A 121 -2.20 22.87 8.46
N GLN A 122 -1.11 22.24 8.90
CA GLN A 122 -0.63 20.98 8.33
C GLN A 122 -1.82 20.02 8.16
N HIS A 123 -2.06 19.56 6.93
CA HIS A 123 -3.15 18.65 6.67
C HIS A 123 -2.78 17.27 7.22
N VAL A 124 -3.30 16.94 8.39
CA VAL A 124 -3.04 15.66 9.07
C VAL A 124 -4.10 14.64 8.62
N PRO A 125 -3.71 13.38 8.33
CA PRO A 125 -4.65 12.34 7.97
C PRO A 125 -5.75 12.14 9.03
N GLY A 126 -6.99 11.90 8.58
CA GLY A 126 -8.15 11.77 9.48
C GLY A 126 -8.98 13.05 9.62
N GLN A 127 -8.47 14.19 9.13
CA GLN A 127 -9.22 15.44 9.13
C GLN A 127 -10.22 15.52 7.97
N GLY A 128 -11.38 16.10 8.24
CA GLY A 128 -12.44 16.35 7.25
C GLY A 128 -13.59 15.35 7.33
N ALA A 129 -14.36 15.21 6.25
CA ALA A 129 -15.47 14.27 6.19
C ALA A 129 -15.00 12.87 5.78
N LYS A 130 -15.27 11.86 6.62
CA LYS A 130 -15.03 10.44 6.32
C LYS A 130 -15.91 9.98 5.16
N SER A 131 -15.31 9.30 4.19
CA SER A 131 -15.99 8.73 3.02
C SER A 131 -16.68 7.44 3.41
N THR A 132 -18.01 7.40 3.38
CA THR A 132 -18.78 6.17 3.62
C THR A 132 -18.57 5.10 2.54
N MET A 133 -18.20 5.52 1.32
CA MET A 133 -18.00 4.62 0.18
C MET A 133 -16.59 4.02 0.14
N GLN A 134 -15.60 4.68 0.74
CA GLN A 134 -14.18 4.31 0.65
C GLN A 134 -13.55 4.19 2.03
N SER A 135 -14.34 3.74 2.99
CA SER A 135 -13.91 3.36 4.33
C SER A 135 -14.66 2.11 4.75
N ASP A 136 -14.05 1.24 5.55
CA ASP A 136 -14.70 0.05 6.07
C ASP A 136 -14.30 -0.20 7.53
N ASP A 137 -15.27 -0.30 8.42
CA ASP A 137 -15.09 -0.60 9.85
C ASP A 137 -15.24 -2.10 10.15
N PHE A 138 -15.59 -2.92 9.16
CA PHE A 138 -15.77 -4.37 9.25
C PHE A 138 -16.90 -4.86 10.17
N GLU A 139 -17.70 -3.94 10.72
CA GLU A 139 -18.78 -4.23 11.67
C GLU A 139 -20.05 -4.81 11.01
N ALA A 140 -20.13 -4.81 9.68
CA ALA A 140 -21.27 -5.34 8.97
C ALA A 140 -21.46 -6.85 9.24
N GLU A 141 -22.58 -7.27 9.83
CA GLU A 141 -22.84 -8.65 10.28
C GLU A 141 -22.47 -9.73 9.24
N LYS A 142 -22.75 -9.50 7.96
CA LYS A 142 -22.52 -10.44 6.84
C LYS A 142 -21.29 -10.10 5.99
N TRP A 143 -20.23 -9.58 6.63
CA TRP A 143 -18.98 -9.32 5.94
C TRP A 143 -18.30 -10.63 5.53
N ASP A 144 -17.97 -10.76 4.24
CA ASP A 144 -17.25 -11.91 3.67
C ASP A 144 -16.43 -11.46 2.45
N PHE A 145 -15.42 -12.24 2.08
CA PHE A 145 -14.60 -12.01 0.89
C PHE A 145 -14.73 -13.15 -0.12
N HIS A 146 -15.24 -12.83 -1.30
CA HIS A 146 -15.50 -13.80 -2.36
C HIS A 146 -14.31 -13.85 -3.32
N TYR A 147 -13.57 -14.95 -3.26
CA TYR A 147 -12.47 -15.23 -4.16
C TYR A 147 -12.96 -15.59 -5.56
N ASN A 148 -12.22 -15.16 -6.58
CA ASN A 148 -12.39 -15.58 -7.96
C ASN A 148 -11.04 -16.06 -8.49
N MET A 149 -10.74 -17.34 -8.26
CA MET A 149 -9.47 -17.93 -8.65
C MET A 149 -9.49 -18.41 -10.11
N PRO A 150 -8.35 -18.39 -10.83
CA PRO A 150 -7.04 -17.92 -10.38
C PRO A 150 -6.89 -16.39 -10.34
N LYS A 151 -6.13 -15.88 -9.36
CA LYS A 151 -5.84 -14.44 -9.20
C LYS A 151 -4.99 -13.84 -10.33
N SER A 152 -5.07 -12.53 -10.50
CA SER A 152 -4.33 -11.75 -11.50
C SER A 152 -2.82 -11.74 -11.23
N SER A 153 -2.00 -11.63 -12.28
CA SER A 153 -0.53 -11.53 -12.15
C SER A 153 0.09 -10.69 -13.26
N ARG A 154 -0.64 -9.66 -13.72
CA ARG A 154 -0.24 -8.81 -14.86
C ARG A 154 1.15 -8.23 -14.73
N GLU A 155 1.63 -7.92 -13.53
CA GLU A 155 3.00 -7.44 -13.35
C GLU A 155 4.04 -8.49 -13.74
N GLN A 156 3.80 -9.76 -13.43
CA GLN A 156 4.70 -10.88 -13.68
C GLN A 156 4.55 -11.47 -15.09
N ASP A 157 3.32 -11.59 -15.61
CA ASP A 157 3.04 -12.31 -16.87
C ASP A 157 2.06 -11.60 -17.83
N GLN A 158 1.73 -10.33 -17.54
CA GLN A 158 0.78 -9.53 -18.33
C GLN A 158 -0.66 -10.04 -18.37
N GLN A 159 -1.06 -10.98 -17.51
CA GLN A 159 -2.43 -11.47 -17.42
C GLN A 159 -3.22 -10.83 -16.27
N VAL A 160 -4.28 -10.11 -16.62
CA VAL A 160 -5.39 -9.80 -15.71
C VAL A 160 -6.39 -10.95 -15.81
N ARG A 161 -6.76 -11.55 -14.67
CA ARG A 161 -7.68 -12.70 -14.66
C ARG A 161 -9.02 -12.26 -14.12
N HIS A 162 -10.04 -12.39 -14.95
CA HIS A 162 -11.41 -12.04 -14.62
C HIS A 162 -12.25 -13.31 -14.41
N PRO A 163 -13.28 -13.27 -13.55
CA PRO A 163 -13.68 -12.14 -12.69
C PRO A 163 -12.68 -11.89 -11.54
N ILE A 164 -12.65 -10.65 -11.00
CA ILE A 164 -11.77 -10.28 -9.87
C ILE A 164 -12.45 -10.57 -8.54
N ALA A 165 -11.70 -10.95 -7.49
CA ALA A 165 -12.26 -11.14 -6.15
C ALA A 165 -12.85 -9.83 -5.54
N PHE A 166 -13.82 -9.95 -4.63
CA PHE A 166 -14.48 -8.80 -4.00
C PHE A 166 -15.08 -9.13 -2.61
N SER A 167 -15.29 -8.11 -1.76
CA SER A 167 -16.04 -8.26 -0.50
C SER A 167 -17.57 -8.21 -0.70
N SER A 168 -18.33 -8.81 0.22
CA SER A 168 -19.79 -8.81 0.22
C SER A 168 -20.39 -7.39 0.20
N ASN A 169 -19.75 -6.44 0.88
CA ASN A 169 -20.13 -5.02 0.89
C ASN A 169 -19.59 -4.20 -0.30
N LYS A 170 -18.88 -4.84 -1.24
CA LYS A 170 -18.29 -4.24 -2.45
C LYS A 170 -17.24 -3.15 -2.20
N LYS A 171 -16.73 -3.04 -0.98
CA LYS A 171 -15.69 -2.07 -0.63
C LYS A 171 -14.28 -2.59 -0.90
N TRP A 172 -14.08 -3.90 -1.02
CA TRP A 172 -12.78 -4.50 -1.26
C TRP A 172 -12.75 -5.26 -2.57
N ARG A 173 -11.59 -5.26 -3.21
CA ARG A 173 -11.36 -5.98 -4.46
C ARG A 173 -9.90 -6.41 -4.61
N GLU A 174 -9.73 -7.47 -5.38
CA GLU A 174 -8.44 -7.91 -5.88
C GLU A 174 -7.74 -6.83 -6.72
N GLY A 175 -6.42 -6.73 -6.60
CA GLY A 175 -5.62 -5.90 -7.47
C GLY A 175 -5.39 -6.52 -8.85
N PRO A 176 -5.71 -5.80 -9.95
CA PRO A 176 -5.56 -6.34 -11.30
C PRO A 176 -4.08 -6.55 -11.72
N LYS A 177 -3.14 -6.01 -10.95
CA LYS A 177 -1.70 -6.13 -11.24
C LYS A 177 -1.08 -7.39 -10.67
N ARG A 178 -1.39 -7.72 -9.42
CA ARG A 178 -0.70 -8.78 -8.67
C ARG A 178 -1.61 -9.74 -7.93
N GLY A 179 -2.92 -9.64 -8.11
CA GLY A 179 -3.86 -10.56 -7.50
C GLY A 179 -4.17 -10.20 -6.05
N THR A 180 -4.91 -11.08 -5.38
CA THR A 180 -5.42 -10.90 -4.01
C THR A 180 -4.65 -11.80 -3.04
N PRO A 181 -4.53 -11.42 -1.76
CA PRO A 181 -4.05 -12.33 -0.73
C PRO A 181 -4.85 -13.62 -0.68
N ASP A 182 -4.20 -14.73 -0.31
CA ASP A 182 -4.83 -16.06 -0.27
C ASP A 182 -5.80 -16.20 0.92
N SER A 183 -5.60 -15.40 1.96
CA SER A 183 -6.48 -15.26 3.11
C SER A 183 -6.79 -13.78 3.35
N VAL A 184 -8.07 -13.46 3.28
CA VAL A 184 -8.71 -12.18 3.55
C VAL A 184 -9.93 -12.50 4.40
N VAL A 185 -9.78 -12.43 5.72
CA VAL A 185 -10.74 -12.99 6.67
C VAL A 185 -11.06 -11.98 7.75
N ARG A 186 -12.37 -11.75 7.99
CA ARG A 186 -12.79 -10.96 9.14
C ARG A 186 -12.54 -11.73 10.42
N VAL A 187 -11.83 -11.11 11.35
CA VAL A 187 -11.45 -11.68 12.65
C VAL A 187 -11.95 -10.77 13.77
N ALA A 188 -11.98 -11.28 15.00
CA ALA A 188 -12.18 -10.42 16.16
C ALA A 188 -11.03 -9.42 16.27
N THR A 189 -11.33 -8.17 16.60
CA THR A 189 -10.31 -7.13 16.78
C THR A 189 -9.35 -7.54 17.90
N PRO A 190 -8.02 -7.61 17.64
CA PRO A 190 -7.03 -7.89 18.67
C PRO A 190 -7.12 -6.92 19.86
N ALA A 191 -6.69 -7.39 21.04
CA ALA A 191 -6.64 -6.56 22.24
C ALA A 191 -5.86 -5.26 22.01
N GLY A 192 -6.32 -4.17 22.63
CA GLY A 192 -5.76 -2.83 22.43
C GLY A 192 -6.15 -2.16 21.09
N GLY A 193 -7.10 -2.74 20.35
CA GLY A 193 -7.67 -2.15 19.14
C GLY A 193 -8.53 -0.91 19.43
N LEU A 194 -9.09 -0.32 18.37
CA LEU A 194 -9.90 0.89 18.47
C LEU A 194 -11.14 0.68 19.35
N GLU A 195 -11.49 1.66 20.17
CA GLU A 195 -12.67 1.56 21.04
C GLU A 195 -13.95 1.30 20.22
N GLY A 196 -14.70 0.28 20.62
CA GLY A 196 -15.94 -0.13 19.94
C GLY A 196 -15.74 -0.99 18.69
N SER A 197 -14.51 -1.18 18.21
CA SER A 197 -14.19 -2.12 17.12
C SER A 197 -14.28 -3.56 17.63
N GLN A 198 -15.19 -4.33 17.06
CA GLN A 198 -15.38 -5.75 17.36
C GLN A 198 -14.71 -6.62 16.32
N TYR A 199 -14.62 -6.13 15.08
CA TYR A 199 -14.06 -6.87 13.97
C TYR A 199 -12.98 -6.11 13.22
N SER A 200 -11.99 -6.86 12.75
CA SER A 200 -10.90 -6.38 11.91
C SER A 200 -10.69 -7.32 10.74
N LEU A 201 -9.77 -6.99 9.83
CA LEU A 201 -9.46 -7.80 8.66
C LEU A 201 -8.05 -8.38 8.72
N ALA A 202 -7.93 -9.71 8.84
CA ALA A 202 -6.68 -10.43 8.72
C ALA A 202 -6.32 -10.69 7.25
N ILE A 203 -5.05 -10.45 6.91
CA ILE A 203 -4.53 -10.58 5.55
C ILE A 203 -3.26 -11.44 5.57
N LYS A 204 -3.22 -12.48 4.74
CA LYS A 204 -2.07 -13.39 4.63
C LYS A 204 -1.99 -14.05 3.25
N SER A 205 -0.79 -14.34 2.78
CA SER A 205 -0.56 -15.02 1.50
C SER A 205 0.46 -16.14 1.62
N LYS A 206 0.33 -17.18 0.80
CA LYS A 206 1.30 -18.27 0.61
C LYS A 206 1.86 -18.29 -0.81
N MET A 207 0.96 -18.19 -1.79
CA MET A 207 1.26 -18.35 -3.22
C MET A 207 1.09 -17.00 -3.90
N THR A 208 2.05 -16.09 -3.73
CA THR A 208 2.03 -14.77 -4.39
C THR A 208 2.59 -14.87 -5.82
N GLY A 209 2.43 -13.83 -6.63
CA GLY A 209 2.97 -13.83 -8.00
C GLY A 209 2.10 -14.60 -9.00
N ILE A 210 2.69 -15.50 -9.81
CA ILE A 210 1.95 -16.21 -10.86
C ILE A 210 1.22 -17.42 -10.25
N PRO A 211 -0.11 -17.56 -10.42
CA PRO A 211 -0.85 -18.70 -9.88
C PRO A 211 -0.24 -20.04 -10.27
N ASN A 212 -0.18 -20.97 -9.30
CA ASN A 212 0.40 -22.31 -9.44
C ASN A 212 1.89 -22.33 -9.84
N ARG A 213 2.63 -21.25 -9.60
CA ARG A 213 4.06 -21.18 -9.90
C ARG A 213 4.83 -20.47 -8.80
N VAL A 214 5.72 -21.23 -8.16
CA VAL A 214 6.70 -20.75 -7.20
C VAL A 214 7.84 -20.03 -7.94
N THR A 215 8.20 -18.83 -7.49
CA THR A 215 9.31 -18.04 -8.07
C THR A 215 10.57 -18.00 -7.21
N TYR A 216 10.49 -18.37 -5.92
CA TYR A 216 11.59 -18.24 -4.95
C TYR A 216 12.16 -16.81 -4.89
N GLN A 217 11.29 -15.83 -5.11
CA GLN A 217 11.61 -14.42 -5.09
C GLN A 217 10.54 -13.70 -4.30
N GLN A 218 10.90 -12.60 -3.66
CA GLN A 218 9.91 -11.77 -3.00
C GLN A 218 8.86 -11.28 -4.02
N GLN A 219 7.63 -11.76 -3.84
CA GLN A 219 6.44 -11.36 -4.57
C GLN A 219 5.44 -10.74 -3.59
N GLN A 220 4.39 -10.15 -4.13
CA GLN A 220 3.36 -9.53 -3.31
C GLN A 220 1.98 -9.68 -3.96
N ASP A 221 0.95 -9.69 -3.14
CA ASP A 221 -0.44 -9.53 -3.57
C ASP A 221 -0.94 -8.12 -3.23
N ASP A 222 -2.03 -7.68 -3.88
CA ASP A 222 -2.66 -6.37 -3.70
C ASP A 222 -4.12 -6.53 -3.21
N LEU A 223 -4.48 -5.90 -2.10
CA LEU A 223 -5.88 -5.78 -1.66
C LEU A 223 -6.32 -4.31 -1.70
N LEU A 224 -7.27 -3.98 -2.58
CA LEU A 224 -7.67 -2.60 -2.86
C LEU A 224 -8.98 -2.26 -2.15
N LEU A 225 -8.99 -1.13 -1.46
CA LEU A 225 -10.22 -0.49 -1.00
C LEU A 225 -10.92 0.21 -2.18
N ALA A 226 -12.23 0.44 -2.01
CA ALA A 226 -13.11 1.04 -3.00
C ALA A 226 -12.49 2.29 -3.61
N SER A 227 -12.48 2.34 -4.92
CA SER A 227 -11.76 3.36 -5.67
C SER A 227 -12.71 4.39 -6.24
N ARG A 228 -12.44 5.65 -5.92
CA ARG A 228 -13.13 6.82 -6.47
C ARG A 228 -12.08 7.91 -6.71
N PRO A 229 -11.73 8.16 -7.99
CA PRO A 229 -10.84 9.26 -8.33
C PRO A 229 -11.41 10.60 -7.85
N VAL A 230 -10.61 11.36 -7.11
CA VAL A 230 -10.90 12.74 -6.68
C VAL A 230 -9.66 13.61 -6.87
N PRO A 231 -9.82 14.91 -7.18
CA PRO A 231 -8.67 15.80 -7.30
C PRO A 231 -8.02 16.04 -5.93
N VAL A 232 -6.70 16.16 -5.88
CA VAL A 232 -5.97 16.43 -4.61
C VAL A 232 -6.29 17.81 -4.02
N SER A 233 -6.84 18.72 -4.82
CA SER A 233 -7.43 19.99 -4.33
C SER A 233 -8.59 19.81 -3.35
N TRP A 234 -9.16 18.59 -3.24
CA TRP A 234 -10.14 18.26 -2.21
C TRP A 234 -9.51 17.88 -0.87
N LEU A 235 -8.17 17.96 -0.77
CA LEU A 235 -7.39 17.58 0.40
C LEU A 235 -7.80 16.18 0.91
N PRO A 236 -7.64 15.13 0.07
CA PRO A 236 -7.89 13.78 0.51
C PRO A 236 -6.82 13.34 1.51
N SER A 237 -7.19 12.44 2.40
CA SER A 237 -6.25 11.69 3.24
C SER A 237 -6.78 10.29 3.51
N CYS A 238 -5.90 9.38 3.94
CA CYS A 238 -6.28 8.05 4.38
C CYS A 238 -5.58 7.65 5.68
N VAL A 239 -6.27 6.85 6.48
CA VAL A 239 -5.81 6.33 7.79
C VAL A 239 -6.18 4.87 7.91
N VAL A 240 -5.34 4.09 8.59
CA VAL A 240 -5.62 2.69 8.96
C VAL A 240 -4.87 2.34 10.24
N ARG A 241 -5.46 1.47 11.06
CA ARG A 241 -4.77 0.85 12.19
C ARG A 241 -4.28 -0.52 11.77
N VAL A 242 -3.02 -0.82 12.02
CA VAL A 242 -2.38 -2.09 11.64
C VAL A 242 -1.89 -2.75 12.91
N TYR A 243 -2.42 -3.92 13.21
CA TYR A 243 -1.89 -4.79 14.24
C TYR A 243 -0.81 -5.69 13.65
N MET A 244 0.35 -5.64 14.30
CA MET A 244 1.51 -6.47 13.99
C MET A 244 1.63 -7.54 15.07
N PRO A 245 1.65 -8.84 14.71
CA PRO A 245 1.81 -9.90 15.70
C PRO A 245 3.24 -9.89 16.27
N PRO A 246 3.49 -10.61 17.39
CA PRO A 246 4.83 -10.84 17.91
C PRO A 246 5.81 -11.29 16.82
N PHE A 247 7.08 -10.86 16.89
CA PHE A 247 8.06 -11.12 15.83
C PHE A 247 8.30 -12.61 15.56
N GLU A 248 8.06 -13.48 16.55
CA GLU A 248 8.15 -14.92 16.44
C GLU A 248 7.14 -15.53 15.45
N GLU A 249 6.06 -14.80 15.15
CA GLU A 249 5.02 -15.21 14.20
C GLU A 249 5.26 -14.70 12.77
N TRP A 250 6.32 -13.92 12.56
CA TRP A 250 6.62 -13.37 11.24
C TRP A 250 7.22 -14.43 10.33
N GLU A 251 7.01 -14.27 9.02
CA GLU A 251 7.79 -15.00 8.03
C GLU A 251 9.29 -14.82 8.35
N ASP A 252 10.06 -15.91 8.48
CA ASP A 252 11.46 -15.81 8.88
C ASP A 252 12.34 -15.35 7.71
N ARG A 253 12.28 -14.04 7.43
CA ARG A 253 12.95 -13.42 6.31
C ARG A 253 13.18 -11.93 6.54
N THR A 254 14.36 -11.44 6.18
CA THR A 254 14.60 -9.99 6.09
C THR A 254 13.97 -9.41 4.82
N GLY A 255 13.28 -8.27 4.94
CA GLY A 255 12.77 -7.53 3.80
C GLY A 255 11.40 -6.92 4.05
N SER A 256 10.64 -6.62 3.01
CA SER A 256 9.29 -6.08 3.16
C SER A 256 8.28 -7.19 3.41
N HIS A 257 7.36 -6.97 4.36
CA HIS A 257 6.32 -7.94 4.74
C HIS A 257 4.92 -7.42 4.43
N PHE A 258 4.71 -6.13 4.65
CA PHE A 258 3.42 -5.49 4.43
C PHE A 258 3.58 -4.08 3.90
N GLY A 259 2.61 -3.61 3.12
CA GLY A 259 2.60 -2.24 2.59
C GLY A 259 1.25 -1.58 2.73
N VAL A 260 1.24 -0.30 3.07
CA VAL A 260 0.07 0.60 3.04
C VAL A 260 0.36 1.67 2.00
N ARG A 261 -0.42 1.68 0.92
CA ARG A 261 -0.13 2.50 -0.26
C ARG A 261 -1.36 3.27 -0.75
N ALA A 262 -1.10 4.30 -1.53
CA ALA A 262 -2.13 5.08 -2.20
C ALA A 262 -2.02 4.94 -3.72
N ASP A 263 -3.14 4.96 -4.42
CA ASP A 263 -3.20 5.03 -5.88
C ASP A 263 -3.39 6.49 -6.31
N LEU A 264 -2.33 7.07 -6.86
CA LEU A 264 -2.29 8.45 -7.32
C LEU A 264 -2.12 8.51 -8.84
N ARG A 265 -2.51 9.64 -9.42
CA ARG A 265 -2.25 9.93 -10.84
C ARG A 265 -1.58 11.28 -11.00
N THR A 266 -0.66 11.35 -11.95
CA THR A 266 0.01 12.57 -12.41
C THR A 266 -0.11 12.70 -13.92
N THR A 267 0.38 13.80 -14.47
CA THR A 267 0.53 13.98 -15.91
C THR A 267 2.02 13.94 -16.24
N ILE A 268 2.41 13.06 -17.15
CA ILE A 268 3.76 13.04 -17.72
C ILE A 268 3.71 13.40 -19.20
N THR A 269 4.84 13.82 -19.74
CA THR A 269 4.99 14.11 -21.17
C THR A 269 5.89 13.05 -21.80
N GLU A 270 5.42 12.38 -22.85
CA GLU A 270 6.19 11.38 -23.61
C GLU A 270 6.47 11.89 -25.04
N GLU A 271 7.70 11.76 -25.52
CA GLU A 271 8.04 12.03 -26.93
C GLU A 271 7.50 10.91 -27.83
N GLY A 272 6.75 11.27 -28.88
CA GLY A 272 6.39 10.35 -29.96
C GLY A 272 5.26 9.36 -29.63
N GLY A 273 4.52 9.58 -28.53
CA GLY A 273 3.32 8.81 -28.23
C GLY A 273 2.21 9.03 -29.28
N GLU A 274 1.43 8.00 -29.58
CA GLU A 274 0.14 8.23 -30.25
C GLU A 274 -0.81 8.84 -29.20
N PRO A 275 -1.54 9.93 -29.52
CA PRO A 275 -2.55 10.47 -28.62
C PRO A 275 -3.57 9.38 -28.29
N GLU A 276 -3.90 9.18 -27.02
CA GLU A 276 -4.86 8.16 -26.57
C GLU A 276 -6.27 8.35 -27.22
N SER A 277 -6.52 9.54 -27.76
CA SER A 277 -7.75 9.90 -28.48
C SER A 277 -7.71 9.68 -30.00
N SER A 278 -6.66 9.09 -30.61
CA SER A 278 -6.61 8.88 -32.07
C SER A 278 -7.33 7.60 -32.52
N ARG A 279 -8.58 7.42 -32.10
CA ARG A 279 -9.55 6.75 -32.97
C ARG A 279 -9.94 7.76 -34.05
N GLU A 280 -9.72 7.37 -35.31
CA GLU A 280 -10.11 8.09 -36.53
C GLU A 280 -9.32 9.36 -36.90
N ARG A 281 -8.07 9.22 -37.38
CA ARG A 281 -7.62 10.03 -38.53
C ARG A 281 -6.81 9.18 -39.49
N ARG A 282 -7.47 8.73 -40.57
CA ARG A 282 -6.83 8.28 -41.82
C ARG A 282 -6.03 9.46 -42.40
N GLY A 283 -4.74 9.56 -42.05
CA GLY A 283 -3.81 10.50 -42.67
C GLY A 283 -2.78 9.73 -43.47
N GLY A 284 -2.75 9.92 -44.80
CA GLY A 284 -1.84 9.27 -45.73
C GLY A 284 -0.35 9.60 -45.50
N LEU A 285 0.47 9.29 -46.51
CA LEU A 285 1.95 9.29 -46.47
C LEU A 285 2.61 10.55 -45.85
N PHE A 286 1.93 11.71 -45.82
CA PHE A 286 2.41 12.95 -45.20
C PHE A 286 2.22 13.05 -43.67
N GLY A 287 1.31 12.26 -43.07
CA GLY A 287 1.10 12.24 -41.62
C GLY A 287 2.20 11.51 -40.82
N ARG A 288 3.07 10.75 -41.51
CA ARG A 288 4.22 10.06 -40.90
C ARG A 288 5.45 10.96 -40.73
N LEU A 289 5.58 12.06 -41.49
CA LEU A 289 6.77 12.92 -41.43
C LEU A 289 6.77 13.93 -40.26
N PHE A 290 5.65 14.13 -39.56
CA PHE A 290 5.52 15.14 -38.50
C PHE A 290 5.17 14.55 -37.10
N ARG A 291 5.39 13.26 -36.89
CA ARG A 291 5.05 12.55 -35.63
C ARG A 291 6.16 12.61 -34.56
N SER A 292 6.64 13.80 -34.22
CA SER A 292 7.54 13.99 -33.08
C SER A 292 7.01 15.06 -32.13
N GLY A 293 5.73 14.92 -31.76
CA GLY A 293 5.09 15.73 -30.74
C GLY A 293 5.29 15.13 -29.34
N LEU A 294 5.52 15.99 -28.37
CA LEU A 294 5.34 15.68 -26.95
C LEU A 294 3.85 15.43 -26.69
N VAL A 295 3.49 14.29 -26.10
CA VAL A 295 2.11 13.94 -25.75
C VAL A 295 1.97 13.84 -24.24
N GLU A 296 0.97 14.53 -23.68
CA GLU A 296 0.62 14.41 -22.27
C GLU A 296 -0.17 13.12 -22.04
N LYS A 297 0.21 12.39 -20.98
CA LYS A 297 -0.42 11.14 -20.58
C LYS A 297 -0.63 11.11 -19.08
N THR A 298 -1.75 10.54 -18.65
CA THR A 298 -1.98 10.27 -17.24
C THR A 298 -1.16 9.05 -16.81
N GLU A 299 -0.27 9.24 -15.84
CA GLU A 299 0.56 8.18 -15.28
C GLU A 299 0.09 7.84 -13.86
N PRO A 300 -0.32 6.58 -13.59
CA PRO A 300 -0.58 6.13 -12.24
C PRO A 300 0.75 5.83 -11.51
N TYR A 301 0.82 6.17 -10.23
CA TYR A 301 1.96 5.86 -9.37
C TYR A 301 1.49 5.61 -7.94
N TRP A 302 2.30 4.87 -7.17
CA TRP A 302 1.86 4.26 -5.92
C TRP A 302 2.81 4.54 -4.76
N PRO A 303 2.81 5.75 -4.18
CA PRO A 303 3.58 5.99 -2.97
C PRO A 303 2.99 5.21 -1.79
N GLY A 304 3.80 4.99 -0.77
CA GLY A 304 3.33 4.39 0.46
C GLY A 304 4.43 3.99 1.41
N MET A 305 4.00 3.37 2.51
CA MET A 305 4.85 2.86 3.56
C MET A 305 4.90 1.34 3.49
N PHE A 306 6.07 0.78 3.81
CA PHE A 306 6.25 -0.65 3.97
C PHE A 306 6.79 -0.94 5.36
N ILE A 307 6.34 -2.05 5.94
CA ILE A 307 6.89 -2.63 7.15
C ILE A 307 8.03 -3.55 6.70
N GLN A 308 9.25 -3.15 7.04
CA GLN A 308 10.48 -3.88 6.73
C GLN A 308 10.96 -4.63 7.98
N PHE A 309 11.05 -5.95 7.89
CA PHE A 309 11.57 -6.80 8.95
C PHE A 309 13.08 -6.99 8.81
N HIS A 310 13.75 -6.98 9.94
CA HIS A 310 15.13 -7.37 10.13
C HIS A 310 15.10 -8.64 10.98
N SER A 311 15.14 -9.81 10.33
CA SER A 311 15.16 -11.08 11.04
C SER A 311 16.53 -11.32 11.64
N LYS A 312 16.58 -11.83 12.87
CA LYS A 312 17.81 -12.31 13.53
C LYS A 312 18.47 -13.49 12.82
N THR A 313 17.78 -14.14 11.88
CA THR A 313 18.35 -15.23 11.07
C THR A 313 19.17 -14.71 9.89
N ASP A 314 19.03 -13.43 9.53
CA ASP A 314 19.97 -12.75 8.65
C ASP A 314 21.18 -12.29 9.47
N PRO A 315 22.41 -12.73 9.13
CA PRO A 315 23.62 -12.42 9.90
C PRO A 315 23.97 -10.93 9.99
N LYS A 316 23.24 -10.07 9.28
CA LYS A 316 23.36 -8.60 9.41
C LYS A 316 22.69 -8.04 10.67
N TYR A 317 21.82 -8.79 11.33
CA TYR A 317 21.03 -8.30 12.45
C TYR A 317 21.15 -9.24 13.66
N ASP A 318 21.46 -8.66 14.82
CA ASP A 318 21.64 -9.43 16.05
C ASP A 318 20.32 -9.75 16.76
N ARG A 319 19.21 -9.16 16.32
CA ARG A 319 17.87 -9.32 16.89
C ARG A 319 16.78 -9.00 15.88
N ASP A 320 15.61 -9.59 16.13
CA ASP A 320 14.39 -9.27 15.41
C ASP A 320 14.00 -7.81 15.66
N SER A 321 13.72 -7.07 14.59
CA SER A 321 13.17 -5.72 14.65
C SER A 321 12.44 -5.39 13.36
N ALA A 322 11.55 -4.41 13.38
CA ALA A 322 10.96 -3.90 12.15
C ALA A 322 11.17 -2.38 12.02
N MET A 323 10.99 -1.86 10.83
CA MET A 323 11.05 -0.44 10.52
C MET A 323 9.96 -0.09 9.52
N ILE A 324 9.32 1.05 9.73
CA ILE A 324 8.48 1.65 8.69
C ILE A 324 9.40 2.35 7.69
N VAL A 325 9.28 2.02 6.41
CA VAL A 325 10.02 2.70 5.35
C VAL A 325 9.07 3.34 4.36
N VAL A 326 9.35 4.56 3.94
CA VAL A 326 8.58 5.24 2.89
C VAL A 326 9.23 4.94 1.55
N ARG A 327 8.45 4.38 0.60
CA ARG A 327 8.93 4.12 -0.75
C ARG A 327 8.62 5.29 -1.68
N GLY A 328 9.69 5.86 -2.24
CA GLY A 328 9.62 6.88 -3.28
C GLY A 328 9.85 8.28 -2.73
N ASP A 329 11.11 8.61 -2.41
CA ASP A 329 11.53 10.02 -2.35
C ASP A 329 11.42 10.69 -3.74
N VAL A 330 11.80 11.97 -3.85
CA VAL A 330 11.82 12.71 -5.12
C VAL A 330 12.61 12.04 -6.27
N THR A 331 13.50 11.08 -5.96
CA THR A 331 14.28 10.29 -6.92
C THR A 331 13.90 8.81 -6.98
N GLY A 332 12.92 8.39 -6.18
CA GLY A 332 12.47 7.00 -6.09
C GLY A 332 13.26 6.13 -5.09
N ASN A 333 14.06 6.71 -4.19
CA ASN A 333 14.71 5.95 -3.13
C ASN A 333 13.76 5.66 -1.97
N VAL A 334 14.25 4.84 -1.03
CA VAL A 334 13.57 4.49 0.21
C VAL A 334 14.03 5.43 1.31
N MET A 335 13.11 6.00 2.07
CA MET A 335 13.41 6.83 3.24
C MET A 335 13.13 6.03 4.51
N PRO A 336 14.05 6.04 5.49
CA PRO A 336 13.82 5.39 6.77
C PRO A 336 12.77 6.17 7.58
N GLY A 337 11.88 5.44 8.23
CA GLY A 337 10.92 5.95 9.21
C GLY A 337 11.21 5.39 10.61
N PRO A 338 10.22 5.40 11.51
CA PRO A 338 10.42 4.91 12.88
C PRO A 338 10.72 3.41 12.92
N MET A 339 11.56 3.03 13.88
CA MET A 339 11.78 1.64 14.25
C MET A 339 10.59 1.12 15.06
N ILE A 340 10.18 -0.09 14.76
CA ILE A 340 9.21 -0.87 15.52
C ILE A 340 10.04 -1.86 16.35
N THR A 341 10.26 -1.54 17.61
CA THR A 341 10.98 -2.42 18.55
C THR A 341 10.03 -3.34 19.31
N GLU A 342 8.76 -2.95 19.42
CA GLU A 342 7.69 -3.73 20.05
C GLU A 342 6.51 -3.80 19.07
N PRO A 343 6.13 -5.01 18.62
CA PRO A 343 4.92 -5.20 17.81
C PRO A 343 3.65 -4.83 18.58
N GLY A 344 2.55 -4.70 17.84
CA GLY A 344 1.26 -4.30 18.35
C GLY A 344 0.55 -3.39 17.36
N TRP A 345 -0.34 -2.54 17.86
CA TRP A 345 -1.06 -1.58 17.04
C TRP A 345 -0.20 -0.41 16.62
N TRP A 346 -0.37 -0.01 15.37
CA TRP A 346 0.18 1.22 14.81
C TRP A 346 -0.86 1.90 13.93
N THR A 347 -1.02 3.22 14.08
CA THR A 347 -1.81 4.03 13.16
C THR A 347 -0.90 4.51 12.04
N LEU A 348 -1.27 4.23 10.78
CA LEU A 348 -0.58 4.69 9.59
C LEU A 348 -1.49 5.59 8.78
N GLY A 349 -0.95 6.65 8.18
CA GLY A 349 -1.74 7.54 7.34
C GLY A 349 -0.94 8.29 6.28
N MET A 350 -1.65 8.74 5.26
CA MET A 350 -1.13 9.64 4.24
C MET A 350 -2.11 10.78 3.98
N SER A 351 -1.60 11.98 3.77
CA SER A 351 -2.39 13.13 3.33
C SER A 351 -1.82 13.72 2.05
N PHE A 352 -2.71 14.30 1.23
CA PHE A 352 -2.37 14.80 -0.09
C PHE A 352 -2.79 16.26 -0.20
N THR A 353 -1.84 17.15 -0.43
CA THR A 353 -2.08 18.60 -0.52
C THR A 353 -2.40 19.05 -1.94
N ALA A 354 -2.98 20.24 -2.05
CA ALA A 354 -3.44 20.79 -3.34
C ALA A 354 -2.31 21.03 -4.35
N ASP A 355 -1.07 21.20 -3.89
CA ASP A 355 0.13 21.32 -4.71
C ASP A 355 0.68 19.97 -5.21
N GLY A 356 0.06 18.87 -4.78
CA GLY A 356 0.36 17.50 -5.20
C GLY A 356 1.42 16.79 -4.37
N ALA A 357 1.80 17.32 -3.20
CA ALA A 357 2.70 16.66 -2.28
C ALA A 357 2.00 15.52 -1.51
N VAL A 358 2.81 14.58 -1.02
CA VAL A 358 2.37 13.46 -0.19
C VAL A 358 3.07 13.55 1.16
N HIS A 359 2.28 13.51 2.23
CA HIS A 359 2.78 13.51 3.60
C HIS A 359 2.50 12.16 4.24
N PHE A 360 3.52 11.57 4.86
CA PHE A 360 3.47 10.23 5.46
C PHE A 360 3.50 10.35 6.98
N TYR A 361 2.64 9.60 7.65
CA TYR A 361 2.49 9.63 9.10
C TYR A 361 2.43 8.22 9.65
N ALA A 362 3.06 8.00 10.81
CA ALA A 362 2.83 6.79 11.59
C ALA A 362 3.11 7.03 13.06
N SER A 363 2.32 6.39 13.92
CA SER A 363 2.49 6.39 15.36
C SER A 363 2.16 5.02 15.96
N PRO A 364 2.80 4.62 17.07
CA PRO A 364 2.39 3.46 17.83
C PRO A 364 1.02 3.69 18.48
N GLY A 365 0.23 2.62 18.61
CA GLY A 365 -1.12 2.65 19.16
C GLY A 365 -2.21 2.78 18.08
N VAL A 366 -3.41 3.14 18.54
CA VAL A 366 -4.62 3.29 17.69
C VAL A 366 -5.13 4.73 17.62
N ASP A 367 -4.48 5.65 18.34
CA ASP A 367 -4.89 7.04 18.43
C ASP A 367 -4.86 7.74 17.07
N ASP A 368 -5.58 8.85 16.98
CA ASP A 368 -5.55 9.71 15.79
C ASP A 368 -4.19 10.33 15.60
N LEU A 369 -3.78 10.42 14.33
CA LEU A 369 -2.50 11.00 13.95
C LEU A 369 -2.48 12.51 14.25
N THR A 370 -1.30 12.98 14.60
CA THR A 370 -0.99 14.37 14.94
C THR A 370 0.06 14.93 13.98
N PRO A 371 0.28 16.26 13.96
CA PRO A 371 1.37 16.86 13.20
C PRO A 371 2.76 16.26 13.49
N GLU A 372 2.98 15.83 14.75
CA GLU A 372 4.22 15.25 15.27
C GLU A 372 4.52 13.87 14.69
N ASP A 373 3.51 13.13 14.27
CA ASP A 373 3.64 11.76 13.73
C ASP A 373 4.13 11.73 12.28
N ARG A 374 4.43 12.90 11.69
CA ARG A 374 4.86 13.01 10.30
C ARG A 374 6.28 12.47 10.11
N ILE A 375 6.40 11.43 9.29
CA ILE A 375 7.66 10.82 8.88
C ILE A 375 8.35 11.65 7.78
N ALA A 376 7.60 12.01 6.74
CA ALA A 376 8.15 12.64 5.55
C ALA A 376 7.10 13.48 4.79
N SER A 377 7.58 14.40 3.96
CA SER A 377 6.78 15.19 3.01
C SER A 377 7.51 15.23 1.68
N GLU A 378 6.94 14.64 0.63
CA GLU A 378 7.65 14.42 -0.62
C GLU A 378 6.77 14.65 -1.84
N PHE A 379 7.45 14.76 -3.00
CA PHE A 379 6.86 14.56 -4.32
C PHE A 379 7.37 13.21 -4.84
N PRO A 380 6.70 12.09 -4.55
CA PRO A 380 7.25 10.76 -4.81
C PRO A 380 7.61 10.59 -6.29
N TYR A 381 8.83 10.11 -6.56
CA TYR A 381 9.39 9.97 -7.91
C TYR A 381 9.49 11.31 -8.68
N GLY A 382 9.44 12.44 -7.98
CA GLY A 382 9.41 13.78 -8.57
C GLY A 382 8.05 14.16 -9.16
N TYR A 383 7.01 13.36 -8.93
CA TYR A 383 5.68 13.59 -9.44
C TYR A 383 4.84 14.46 -8.51
N LYS A 384 4.01 15.31 -9.13
CA LYS A 384 2.93 16.03 -8.45
C LYS A 384 1.64 15.26 -8.62
N ALA A 385 1.00 14.91 -7.51
CA ALA A 385 -0.31 14.29 -7.56
C ALA A 385 -1.35 15.27 -8.13
N HIS A 386 -2.17 14.82 -9.06
CA HIS A 386 -3.36 15.55 -9.49
C HIS A 386 -4.64 14.88 -8.96
N THR A 387 -4.61 13.55 -8.88
CA THR A 387 -5.76 12.73 -8.48
C THR A 387 -5.36 11.72 -7.43
N PHE A 388 -6.14 11.61 -6.36
CA PHE A 388 -6.14 10.49 -5.43
C PHE A 388 -7.27 9.54 -5.81
N THR A 389 -7.02 8.22 -5.79
CA THR A 389 -8.01 7.22 -6.20
C THR A 389 -8.46 6.34 -5.05
N THR A 390 -7.51 5.76 -4.32
CA THR A 390 -7.78 4.86 -3.19
C THR A 390 -6.54 4.65 -2.33
N MET A 391 -6.72 3.94 -1.22
CA MET A 391 -5.67 3.23 -0.49
C MET A 391 -5.75 1.72 -0.76
N PHE A 392 -4.63 1.03 -0.65
CA PHE A 392 -4.55 -0.40 -0.82
C PHE A 392 -3.38 -0.99 -0.03
N PHE A 393 -3.42 -2.31 0.12
CA PHE A 393 -2.51 -3.05 0.97
C PHE A 393 -1.70 -4.07 0.17
N ASN A 394 -0.50 -4.32 0.65
CA ASN A 394 0.37 -5.35 0.11
C ASN A 394 0.65 -6.42 1.16
N SER A 395 0.43 -7.68 0.79
CA SER A 395 0.93 -8.85 1.50
C SER A 395 2.13 -9.38 0.74
N VAL A 396 3.27 -9.57 1.40
CA VAL A 396 4.54 -9.89 0.76
C VAL A 396 5.12 -11.15 1.38
N ASN A 397 5.57 -12.10 0.56
CA ASN A 397 6.34 -13.26 1.00
C ASN A 397 7.40 -13.68 -0.04
N MET A 398 8.19 -14.71 0.28
CA MET A 398 9.24 -15.24 -0.58
C MET A 398 8.74 -16.04 -1.80
N ASP A 399 7.44 -16.31 -1.88
CA ASP A 399 6.85 -17.14 -2.93
C ASP A 399 7.64 -18.45 -3.15
N ASP A 400 7.83 -19.21 -2.07
CA ASP A 400 8.55 -20.49 -2.06
C ASP A 400 7.60 -21.71 -2.05
N GLY A 401 6.28 -21.47 -2.03
CA GLY A 401 5.24 -22.50 -1.97
C GLY A 401 5.12 -23.23 -0.63
N ALA A 402 5.90 -22.85 0.37
CA ALA A 402 5.97 -23.48 1.68
C ALA A 402 5.57 -22.51 2.80
N THR A 403 6.18 -21.32 2.81
CA THR A 403 6.04 -20.32 3.87
C THR A 403 4.84 -19.42 3.64
N MET A 404 4.15 -19.10 4.74
CA MET A 404 3.15 -18.04 4.73
C MET A 404 3.83 -16.69 4.95
N SER A 405 3.28 -15.63 4.38
CA SER A 405 3.58 -14.26 4.82
C SER A 405 3.27 -14.12 6.31
N THR A 406 3.89 -13.13 6.96
CA THR A 406 3.38 -12.62 8.24
C THR A 406 1.90 -12.26 8.06
N GLU A 407 1.07 -12.61 9.05
CA GLU A 407 -0.32 -12.17 9.09
C GLU A 407 -0.37 -10.75 9.65
N PHE A 408 -0.96 -9.82 8.90
CA PHE A 408 -1.27 -8.49 9.40
C PHE A 408 -2.77 -8.35 9.53
N ILE A 409 -3.20 -7.68 10.60
CA ILE A 409 -4.60 -7.36 10.82
C ILE A 409 -4.76 -5.85 10.65
N ILE A 410 -5.72 -5.44 9.83
CA ILE A 410 -6.05 -4.03 9.63
C ILE A 410 -7.43 -3.70 10.20
N ASP A 411 -7.56 -2.50 10.75
CA ASP A 411 -8.78 -1.99 11.34
C ASP A 411 -9.06 -0.54 10.91
N ASP A 412 -10.36 -0.23 10.81
CA ASP A 412 -10.96 1.02 10.33
C ASP A 412 -10.18 1.75 9.20
N PRO A 413 -9.82 1.09 8.08
CA PRO A 413 -9.28 1.79 6.92
C PRO A 413 -10.27 2.84 6.42
N ALA A 414 -9.84 4.10 6.43
CA ALA A 414 -10.71 5.24 6.21
C ALA A 414 -10.09 6.28 5.28
N ILE A 415 -10.92 6.84 4.40
CA ILE A 415 -10.57 7.97 3.52
C ILE A 415 -11.36 9.21 3.94
N TYR A 416 -10.70 10.36 4.03
CA TYR A 416 -11.28 11.63 4.45
C TYR A 416 -11.08 12.72 3.39
N TYR A 417 -11.96 13.72 3.40
CA TYR A 417 -11.91 14.89 2.52
C TYR A 417 -12.06 16.19 3.31
N ALA A 418 -11.03 17.04 3.31
CA ALA A 418 -11.05 18.32 4.05
C ALA A 418 -11.39 19.55 3.20
N GLY A 419 -11.33 19.44 1.86
CA GLY A 419 -11.61 20.55 0.95
C GLY A 419 -13.08 20.96 0.83
N ARG A 420 -13.34 22.08 0.13
CA ARG A 420 -14.59 22.87 0.00
C ARG A 420 -15.91 22.15 -0.39
N ARG A 421 -15.96 20.82 -0.44
CA ARG A 421 -17.17 20.03 -0.69
C ARG A 421 -17.67 19.20 0.49
N THR A 422 -17.18 19.46 1.71
CA THR A 422 -17.73 18.88 2.96
C THR A 422 -19.24 19.11 3.16
N GLN A 423 -19.89 19.99 2.39
CA GLN A 423 -21.35 20.16 2.40
C GLN A 423 -22.16 19.15 1.58
N GLN A 424 -21.55 18.34 0.70
CA GLN A 424 -22.29 17.36 -0.11
C GLN A 424 -22.26 15.92 0.44
N ALA A 425 -21.47 15.67 1.49
CA ALA A 425 -21.41 14.36 2.15
C ALA A 425 -22.47 14.19 3.26
N THR A 426 -23.14 15.26 3.69
CA THR A 426 -24.11 15.24 4.80
C THR A 426 -25.57 15.44 4.37
N SER A 427 -25.88 15.67 3.09
CA SER A 427 -27.26 15.84 2.60
C SER A 427 -28.00 14.52 2.35
N GLY A 428 -27.66 13.46 3.09
CA GLY A 428 -28.36 12.17 3.12
C GLY A 428 -28.96 11.91 4.49
N SER A 429 -29.66 12.89 5.07
CA SER A 429 -30.41 12.71 6.32
C SER A 429 -31.86 13.15 6.14
N SER A 430 -32.75 12.32 6.71
CA SER A 430 -34.04 12.73 7.24
C SER A 430 -35.19 13.01 6.25
N THR A 431 -35.82 11.93 5.78
CA THR A 431 -37.28 11.77 5.61
C THR A 431 -37.53 10.27 5.38
N ARG A 432 -38.49 9.54 5.96
CA ARG A 432 -39.57 9.77 6.94
C ARG A 432 -40.19 8.36 7.16
N ARG A 433 -40.51 8.03 8.42
CA ARG A 433 -41.31 6.89 8.93
C ARG A 433 -40.74 5.48 8.83
#